data_AF-A0A4U1CQ05-F1
#
_entry.id   AF-A0A4U1CQ05-F1
#
_cell.length_a   1.000
_cell.length_b   1.000
_cell.length_c   1.000
_cell.angle_alpha   90.00
_cell.angle_beta   90.00
_cell.angle_gamma   90.00
#
_symmetry.space_group_name_H-M   'P 1'
#
loop_
_entity.id
_entity.type
_entity.pdbx_description
1 polymer ?
#
loop_
_entity_poly.entity_id
_entity_poly.type
_entity_poly.pdbx_seq_one_letter_code
_entity_poly.pdbx_strand_id
1 'polypeptide(L)'
;MEQNTYRSLQELTGSDFQIVDNEPNIIGWEVKDEIGTYIGEVEELLFDPQTRAVRYLIIDLDDNGMNLEDKKVMIPLGIAHLHSNDDEVVLPGLHIDQYNALPDYDKDDIGPDTEVLIRSVIGSPAALRIEDSITEFDQNEFYNHHHFDKGRFYQRGGGR
;
A
#
# COMPACT_ATOMS: atom_id res chain seq x y z
N MET A 1 -22.37 -2.84 22.81
CA MET A 1 -21.11 -3.50 22.45
C MET A 1 -21.17 -3.66 20.94
N GLU A 2 -20.68 -2.67 20.21
CA GLU A 2 -20.54 -2.80 18.76
C GLU A 2 -19.39 -3.77 18.53
N GLN A 3 -19.71 -4.94 17.98
CA GLN A 3 -18.71 -5.88 17.51
C GLN A 3 -18.00 -5.19 16.34
N ASN A 4 -16.79 -4.66 16.55
CA ASN A 4 -15.98 -4.08 15.50
C ASN A 4 -15.57 -5.21 14.55
N THR A 5 -16.45 -5.52 13.61
CA THR A 5 -16.23 -6.59 12.64
C THR A 5 -15.23 -6.05 11.64
N TYR A 6 -14.03 -6.61 11.69
CA TYR A 6 -12.99 -6.36 10.71
C TYR A 6 -13.54 -6.54 9.30
N ARG A 7 -13.41 -5.52 8.45
CA ARG A 7 -13.81 -5.59 7.05
C ARG A 7 -12.65 -6.16 6.25
N SER A 8 -12.85 -7.35 5.71
CA SER A 8 -11.85 -7.98 4.85
C SER A 8 -11.65 -7.17 3.58
N LEU A 9 -10.38 -6.88 3.28
CA LEU A 9 -9.96 -6.37 1.99
C LEU A 9 -10.13 -7.46 0.92
N GLN A 10 -10.36 -7.04 -0.32
CA GLN A 10 -10.48 -7.95 -1.47
C GLN A 10 -9.53 -7.51 -2.59
N GLU A 11 -8.98 -8.50 -3.29
CA GLU A 11 -8.25 -8.31 -4.54
C GLU A 11 -9.18 -7.73 -5.61
N LEU A 12 -8.70 -6.74 -6.35
CA LEU A 12 -9.48 -6.14 -7.41
C LEU A 12 -9.60 -7.12 -8.58
N THR A 13 -8.50 -7.73 -9.01
CA THR A 13 -8.53 -8.76 -10.05
C THR A 13 -9.32 -9.96 -9.57
N GLY A 14 -10.29 -10.40 -10.37
CA GLY A 14 -11.17 -11.52 -10.02
C GLY A 14 -12.39 -11.13 -9.17
N SER A 15 -12.53 -9.86 -8.80
CA SER A 15 -13.77 -9.31 -8.23
C SER A 15 -14.72 -8.77 -9.31
N ASP A 16 -15.98 -8.53 -8.95
CA ASP A 16 -16.95 -7.81 -9.81
C ASP A 16 -16.70 -6.28 -9.85
N PHE A 17 -15.63 -5.79 -9.22
CA PHE A 17 -15.30 -4.38 -9.15
C PHE A 17 -14.27 -3.99 -10.22
N GLN A 18 -14.34 -2.74 -10.66
CA GLN A 18 -13.44 -2.17 -11.66
C GLN A 18 -13.00 -0.78 -11.23
N ILE A 19 -11.79 -0.39 -11.67
CA ILE A 19 -11.35 1.00 -11.55
C ILE A 19 -12.33 1.88 -12.32
N VAL A 20 -12.75 2.99 -11.71
CA VAL A 20 -13.67 3.94 -12.36
C VAL A 20 -12.99 4.58 -13.57
N ASP A 21 -13.74 4.88 -14.64
CA ASP A 21 -13.21 5.42 -15.92
C ASP A 21 -12.26 6.63 -15.83
N ASN A 22 -12.24 7.35 -14.71
CA ASN A 22 -11.40 8.53 -14.52
C ASN A 22 -10.11 8.24 -13.74
N GLU A 23 -9.87 6.99 -13.37
CA GLU A 23 -8.66 6.55 -12.68
C GLU A 23 -7.89 5.56 -13.57
N PRO A 24 -6.57 5.72 -13.73
CA PRO A 24 -5.78 4.78 -14.51
C PRO A 24 -5.79 3.40 -13.82
N ASN A 25 -5.87 2.35 -14.63
CA ASN A 25 -5.52 1.02 -14.17
C ASN A 25 -4.00 0.92 -14.09
N ILE A 26 -3.48 0.84 -12.86
CA ILE A 26 -2.05 0.82 -12.56
C ILE A 26 -1.48 -0.58 -12.39
N ILE A 27 -2.30 -1.62 -12.52
CA ILE A 27 -1.81 -3.00 -12.49
C ILE A 27 -0.87 -3.20 -13.69
N GLY A 28 0.34 -3.69 -13.43
CA GLY A 28 1.43 -3.83 -14.39
C GLY A 28 2.30 -2.58 -14.55
N TRP A 29 2.13 -1.55 -13.72
CA TRP A 29 2.99 -0.36 -13.75
C TRP A 29 4.27 -0.59 -12.97
N GLU A 30 5.37 -0.03 -13.48
CA GLU A 30 6.65 -0.04 -12.77
C GLU A 30 6.56 0.79 -11.49
N VAL A 31 7.11 0.23 -10.42
CA VAL A 31 7.28 0.90 -9.13
C VAL A 31 8.70 1.39 -9.03
N LYS A 32 8.87 2.69 -8.79
CA LYS A 32 10.17 3.33 -8.63
C LYS A 32 10.23 4.14 -7.34
N ASP A 33 11.42 4.46 -6.88
CA ASP A 33 11.61 5.43 -5.80
C ASP A 33 11.71 6.88 -6.35
N GLU A 34 11.77 7.86 -5.47
CA GLU A 34 11.91 9.28 -5.79
C GLU A 34 13.15 9.64 -6.64
N ILE A 35 14.22 8.82 -6.62
CA ILE A 35 15.40 9.00 -7.48
C ILE A 35 15.34 8.18 -8.79
N GLY A 36 14.24 7.46 -9.03
CA GLY A 36 14.00 6.67 -10.25
C GLY A 36 14.58 5.25 -10.22
N THR A 37 14.97 4.74 -9.05
CA THR A 37 15.42 3.35 -8.93
C THR A 37 14.23 2.41 -9.05
N TYR A 38 14.34 1.39 -9.89
CA TYR A 38 13.32 0.34 -10.01
C TYR A 38 13.22 -0.46 -8.71
N ILE A 39 12.00 -0.60 -8.20
CA ILE A 39 11.67 -1.34 -6.98
C ILE A 39 10.95 -2.66 -7.30
N GLY A 40 10.10 -2.66 -8.33
CA GLY A 40 9.21 -3.78 -8.63
C GLY A 40 8.06 -3.39 -9.55
N GLU A 41 7.00 -4.19 -9.59
CA GLU A 41 5.81 -3.96 -10.40
C GLU A 41 4.53 -4.03 -9.53
N VAL A 42 3.53 -3.22 -9.84
CA VAL A 42 2.20 -3.35 -9.22
C VAL A 42 1.51 -4.59 -9.75
N GLU A 43 1.34 -5.60 -8.90
CA GLU A 43 0.67 -6.85 -9.28
C GLU A 43 -0.85 -6.80 -9.05
N GLU A 44 -1.29 -6.20 -7.95
CA GLU A 44 -2.69 -6.24 -7.53
C GLU A 44 -3.06 -5.00 -6.70
N LEU A 45 -4.37 -4.73 -6.58
CA LEU A 45 -4.92 -3.68 -5.74
C LEU A 45 -5.88 -4.28 -4.71
N LEU A 46 -5.69 -3.94 -3.43
CA LEU A 46 -6.64 -4.31 -2.40
C LEU A 46 -7.63 -3.18 -2.14
N PHE A 47 -8.92 -3.50 -2.16
CA PHE A 47 -9.98 -2.54 -1.87
C PHE A 47 -10.88 -3.00 -0.73
N ASP A 48 -11.45 -2.02 -0.04
CA ASP A 48 -12.54 -2.25 0.92
C ASP A 48 -13.87 -2.29 0.14
N PRO A 49 -14.58 -3.43 0.10
CA PRO A 49 -15.82 -3.58 -0.67
C PRO A 49 -17.00 -2.78 -0.10
N GLN A 50 -16.97 -2.40 1.18
CA GLN A 50 -18.01 -1.58 1.80
C GLN A 50 -17.88 -0.13 1.35
N THR A 51 -16.66 0.41 1.38
CA THR A 51 -16.38 1.81 1.01
C THR A 51 -16.03 1.99 -0.47
N ARG A 52 -15.77 0.90 -1.19
CA ARG A 52 -15.28 0.86 -2.59
C ARG A 52 -14.02 1.69 -2.79
N ALA A 53 -13.16 1.69 -1.77
CA ALA A 53 -11.92 2.45 -1.77
C ALA A 53 -10.73 1.48 -1.83
N VAL A 54 -9.81 1.72 -2.76
CA VAL A 54 -8.50 1.06 -2.79
C VAL A 54 -7.71 1.51 -1.56
N ARG A 55 -7.14 0.56 -0.83
CA ARG A 55 -6.39 0.78 0.42
C ARG A 55 -4.91 0.44 0.26
N TYR A 56 -4.59 -0.62 -0.48
CA TYR A 56 -3.21 -1.08 -0.66
C TYR A 56 -2.91 -1.41 -2.12
N LEU A 57 -1.64 -1.27 -2.45
CA LEU A 57 -0.99 -1.82 -3.64
C LEU A 57 -0.29 -3.11 -3.22
N ILE A 58 -0.41 -4.17 -4.03
CA ILE A 58 0.46 -5.33 -3.95
C ILE A 58 1.58 -5.11 -4.95
N ILE A 59 2.81 -5.10 -4.46
CA ILE A 59 3.99 -4.86 -5.27
C ILE A 59 4.81 -6.13 -5.27
N ASP A 60 5.05 -6.67 -6.46
CA ASP A 60 6.02 -7.73 -6.65
C ASP A 60 7.42 -7.10 -6.68
N LEU A 61 8.26 -7.50 -5.72
CA LEU A 61 9.62 -6.98 -5.59
C LEU A 61 10.63 -7.74 -6.47
N ASP A 62 10.23 -8.64 -7.36
CA ASP A 62 11.18 -9.37 -8.23
C ASP A 62 11.98 -8.43 -9.16
N ASP A 63 13.17 -8.88 -9.57
CA ASP A 63 14.10 -8.19 -10.50
C ASP A 63 14.55 -6.77 -10.08
N ASN A 64 14.39 -6.40 -8.81
CA ASN A 64 14.68 -5.07 -8.28
C ASN A 64 16.17 -4.64 -8.31
N GLY A 65 17.11 -5.57 -8.48
CA GLY A 65 18.56 -5.29 -8.52
C GLY A 65 19.18 -4.79 -7.20
N MET A 66 18.41 -4.70 -6.11
CA MET A 66 18.83 -4.23 -4.78
C MET A 66 19.00 -5.37 -3.75
N ASN A 67 18.99 -6.62 -4.20
CA ASN A 67 19.14 -7.81 -3.34
C ASN A 67 18.06 -7.87 -2.24
N LEU A 68 16.86 -7.39 -2.55
CA LEU A 68 15.65 -7.67 -1.76
C LEU A 68 15.26 -9.15 -1.96
N GLU A 69 14.57 -9.71 -0.97
CA GLU A 69 13.94 -11.01 -1.14
C GLU A 69 12.84 -10.92 -2.20
N ASP A 70 12.79 -11.90 -3.11
CA ASP A 70 11.72 -12.04 -4.10
C ASP A 70 10.44 -12.39 -3.36
N LYS A 71 9.59 -11.39 -3.15
CA LYS A 71 8.35 -11.50 -2.40
C LYS A 71 7.38 -10.39 -2.81
N LYS A 72 6.11 -10.58 -2.47
CA LYS A 72 5.09 -9.58 -2.71
C LYS A 72 4.82 -8.82 -1.44
N VAL A 73 4.66 -7.50 -1.52
CA VAL A 73 4.44 -6.66 -0.34
C VAL A 73 3.23 -5.79 -0.48
N MET A 74 2.53 -5.60 0.63
CA MET A 74 1.41 -4.67 0.75
C MET A 74 1.90 -3.27 1.08
N ILE A 75 1.63 -2.31 0.21
CA ILE A 75 1.97 -0.90 0.39
C ILE A 75 0.70 -0.04 0.50
N PRO A 76 0.53 0.76 1.57
CA PRO A 76 -0.59 1.68 1.70
C PRO A 76 -0.67 2.68 0.54
N LEU A 77 -1.84 2.82 -0.08
CA LEU A 77 -2.02 3.65 -1.27
C LEU A 77 -1.57 5.12 -1.05
N GLY A 78 -1.81 5.67 0.14
CA GLY A 78 -1.56 7.09 0.43
C GLY A 78 -0.10 7.45 0.70
N ILE A 79 0.82 6.47 0.75
CA ILE A 79 2.25 6.77 0.71
C ILE A 79 2.79 6.79 -0.73
N ALA A 80 2.14 6.07 -1.65
CA ALA A 80 2.54 6.03 -3.04
C ALA A 80 2.05 7.30 -3.76
N HIS A 81 2.70 7.59 -4.88
CA HIS A 81 2.33 8.68 -5.77
C HIS A 81 2.26 8.18 -7.20
N LEU A 82 1.28 8.66 -7.93
CA LEU A 82 1.09 8.27 -9.31
C LEU A 82 1.76 9.27 -10.26
N HIS A 83 2.58 8.75 -11.17
CA HIS A 83 3.18 9.53 -12.25
C HIS A 83 2.56 9.11 -13.59
N SER A 84 1.37 9.64 -13.89
CA SER A 84 0.53 9.16 -15.01
C SER A 84 1.14 9.35 -16.39
N ASN A 85 2.11 10.26 -16.54
CA ASN A 85 2.70 10.55 -17.84
C ASN A 85 3.68 9.46 -18.29
N ASP A 86 4.19 8.65 -17.35
CA ASP A 86 5.19 7.62 -17.61
C ASP A 86 4.67 6.21 -17.26
N ASP A 87 3.40 6.09 -16.85
CA ASP A 87 2.82 4.84 -16.36
C ASP A 87 3.61 4.24 -15.18
N GLU A 88 4.01 5.09 -14.23
CA GLU A 88 4.83 4.74 -13.07
C GLU A 88 4.13 5.01 -11.74
N VAL A 89 4.39 4.16 -10.75
CA VAL A 89 4.08 4.41 -9.34
C VAL A 89 5.37 4.74 -8.59
N VAL A 90 5.38 5.87 -7.89
CA VAL A 90 6.54 6.33 -7.12
C VAL A 90 6.30 6.09 -5.64
N LEU A 91 7.19 5.36 -5.00
CA LEU A 91 7.24 5.22 -3.55
C LEU A 91 8.20 6.25 -2.94
N PRO A 92 7.94 6.70 -1.70
CA PRO A 92 8.92 7.46 -0.95
C PRO A 92 10.16 6.59 -0.74
N GLY A 93 11.32 7.20 -0.50
CA GLY A 93 12.58 6.46 -0.28
C GLY A 93 12.58 5.56 0.97
N LEU A 94 11.92 4.40 0.90
CA LEU A 94 11.95 3.35 1.90
C LEU A 94 13.31 2.65 1.88
N HIS A 95 13.81 2.28 3.05
CA HIS A 95 15.09 1.59 3.16
C HIS A 95 14.95 0.09 2.88
N ILE A 96 16.03 -0.56 2.44
CA ILE A 96 16.09 -2.02 2.21
C ILE A 96 15.60 -2.80 3.45
N ASP A 97 15.98 -2.36 4.64
CA ASP A 97 15.52 -2.98 5.90
C ASP A 97 13.99 -2.92 6.09
N GLN A 98 13.34 -1.86 5.60
CA GLN A 98 11.88 -1.74 5.65
C GLN A 98 11.22 -2.70 4.68
N TYR A 99 11.72 -2.82 3.45
CA TYR A 99 11.22 -3.82 2.50
C TYR A 99 11.39 -5.25 3.01
N ASN A 100 12.53 -5.56 3.63
CA ASN A 100 12.76 -6.87 4.25
C ASN A 100 11.85 -7.11 5.46
N ALA A 101 11.53 -6.07 6.24
CA ALA A 101 10.64 -6.18 7.40
C ALA A 101 9.15 -6.28 7.01
N LEU A 102 8.75 -5.92 5.79
CA LEU A 102 7.39 -6.13 5.31
C LEU A 102 7.10 -7.64 5.20
N PRO A 103 5.93 -8.11 5.67
CA PRO A 103 5.52 -9.50 5.47
C PRO A 103 5.34 -9.79 3.97
N ASP A 104 5.54 -11.04 3.58
CA ASP A 104 5.09 -11.52 2.27
C ASP A 104 3.56 -11.44 2.19
N TYR A 105 3.05 -11.07 1.04
CA TYR A 105 1.62 -10.94 0.79
C TYR A 105 0.99 -12.32 0.63
N ASP A 106 0.10 -12.66 1.56
CA ASP A 106 -0.75 -13.84 1.47
C ASP A 106 -2.22 -13.40 1.54
N LYS A 107 -2.99 -13.78 0.51
CA LYS A 107 -4.40 -13.38 0.40
C LYS A 107 -5.31 -13.99 1.45
N ASP A 108 -4.90 -15.12 2.04
CA ASP A 108 -5.64 -15.81 3.09
C ASP A 108 -5.30 -15.23 4.48
N ASP A 109 -4.22 -14.43 4.60
CA ASP A 109 -3.72 -13.80 5.84
C ASP A 109 -3.74 -12.25 5.82
N ILE A 110 -4.75 -11.65 5.16
CA ILE A 110 -4.96 -10.19 5.18
C ILE A 110 -5.85 -9.81 6.37
N GLY A 111 -5.27 -9.81 7.57
CA GLY A 111 -5.94 -9.47 8.83
C GLY A 111 -5.55 -8.09 9.41
N PRO A 112 -6.23 -7.67 10.49
CA PRO A 112 -5.90 -6.42 11.17
C PRO A 112 -4.46 -6.40 11.70
N ASP A 113 -3.96 -7.54 12.17
CA ASP A 113 -2.58 -7.69 12.64
C ASP A 113 -1.56 -7.42 11.53
N THR A 114 -1.81 -7.93 10.32
CA THR A 114 -1.00 -7.69 9.11
C THR A 114 -0.98 -6.21 8.75
N GLU A 115 -2.15 -5.55 8.72
CA GLU A 115 -2.25 -4.11 8.43
C GLU A 115 -1.51 -3.24 9.46
N VAL A 116 -1.64 -3.58 10.75
CA VAL A 116 -0.92 -2.90 11.85
C VAL A 116 0.59 -3.07 11.70
N LEU A 117 1.06 -4.28 11.37
CA LEU A 117 2.48 -4.55 11.12
C LEU A 117 3.01 -3.71 9.96
N ILE A 118 2.32 -3.70 8.82
CA ILE A 118 2.70 -2.90 7.63
C ILE A 118 2.78 -1.43 7.99
N ARG A 119 1.76 -0.88 8.67
CA ARG A 119 1.75 0.53 9.10
C ARG A 119 2.90 0.83 10.06
N SER A 120 3.25 -0.11 10.94
CA SER A 120 4.37 0.03 11.87
C SER A 120 5.71 0.08 11.13
N VAL A 121 5.95 -0.83 10.18
CA VAL A 121 7.19 -0.90 9.40
C VAL A 121 7.39 0.35 8.53
N ILE A 122 6.35 0.77 7.82
CA ILE A 122 6.38 1.94 6.92
C ILE A 122 6.38 3.24 7.70
N GLY A 123 5.55 3.32 8.74
CA GLY A 123 5.42 4.49 9.61
C GLY A 123 6.60 4.69 10.56
N SER A 124 7.56 3.77 10.58
CA SER A 124 8.81 3.89 11.33
C SER A 124 9.89 4.55 10.48
N PRO A 125 10.11 5.87 10.55
CA PRO A 125 11.49 6.32 10.54
C PRO A 125 12.15 5.74 11.81
N ALA A 126 13.48 5.64 11.83
CA ALA A 126 14.27 5.25 13.01
C ALA A 126 14.05 6.13 14.29
N ALA A 127 12.99 6.94 14.35
CA ALA A 127 12.63 7.87 15.41
C ALA A 127 11.37 7.50 16.22
N LEU A 128 10.67 6.40 15.95
CA LEU A 128 9.50 5.96 16.74
C LEU A 128 9.76 4.65 17.48
N ARG A 129 10.81 4.62 18.32
CA ARG A 129 10.64 3.97 19.62
C ARG A 129 10.00 5.02 20.51
N ILE A 130 8.71 4.88 20.78
CA ILE A 130 8.02 5.25 22.03
C ILE A 130 6.52 5.06 21.78
N GLU A 131 5.93 4.26 22.69
CA GLU A 131 4.49 4.14 22.98
C GLU A 131 3.68 3.17 22.11
N ASP A 132 3.93 1.90 22.39
CA ASP A 132 2.90 0.85 22.44
C ASP A 132 1.77 1.30 23.39
N SER A 133 0.60 1.51 22.82
CA SER A 133 -0.66 1.44 23.54
C SER A 133 -1.65 0.82 22.58
N ILE A 134 -1.80 -0.50 22.73
CA ILE A 134 -2.86 -1.32 22.14
C ILE A 134 -4.19 -0.65 22.49
N THR A 135 -4.65 0.21 21.61
CA THR A 135 -6.05 0.65 21.55
C THR A 135 -6.78 -0.35 20.67
N GLU A 136 -8.05 -0.60 20.97
CA GLU A 136 -8.93 -1.43 20.13
C GLU A 136 -8.77 -0.98 18.67
N PHE A 137 -8.38 -1.91 17.79
CA PHE A 137 -8.20 -1.63 16.37
C PHE A 137 -9.55 -1.15 15.80
N ASP A 138 -9.69 0.16 15.62
CA ASP A 138 -10.80 0.72 14.89
C ASP A 138 -10.38 0.94 13.44
N GLN A 139 -10.96 0.14 12.55
CA GLN A 139 -10.61 0.15 11.14
C GLN A 139 -10.95 1.49 10.46
N ASN A 140 -11.96 2.22 10.93
CA ASN A 140 -12.29 3.52 10.34
C ASN A 140 -11.22 4.57 10.71
N GLU A 141 -10.84 4.64 11.98
CA GLU A 141 -9.75 5.51 12.43
C GLU A 141 -8.42 5.13 11.78
N PHE A 142 -8.16 3.84 11.61
CA PHE A 142 -6.97 3.32 10.93
C PHE A 142 -6.89 3.84 9.48
N TYR A 143 -8.00 3.77 8.73
CA TYR A 143 -8.07 4.25 7.34
C TYR A 143 -8.28 5.76 7.17
N ASN A 144 -8.63 6.48 8.24
CA ASN A 144 -8.60 7.95 8.26
C ASN A 144 -7.16 8.50 8.33
N HIS A 145 -6.16 7.63 8.52
CA HIS A 145 -4.76 8.04 8.54
C HIS A 145 -4.25 8.47 7.17
N HIS A 146 -3.30 9.41 7.15
CA HIS A 146 -2.73 9.98 5.93
C HIS A 146 -2.01 8.97 5.02
N HIS A 147 -1.69 7.78 5.53
CA HIS A 147 -1.12 6.67 4.74
C HIS A 147 -2.14 6.03 3.78
N PHE A 148 -3.43 6.33 3.93
CA PHE A 148 -4.51 5.84 3.07
C PHE A 148 -5.22 6.97 2.32
N ASP A 149 -4.68 8.19 2.39
CA ASP A 149 -5.26 9.34 1.71
C ASP A 149 -5.09 9.20 0.20
N LYS A 150 -6.17 8.84 -0.48
CA LYS A 150 -6.23 8.71 -1.94
C LYS A 150 -5.89 10.03 -2.64
N GLY A 151 -6.21 11.18 -2.04
CA GLY A 151 -5.88 12.49 -2.59
C GLY A 151 -4.38 12.65 -2.83
N ARG A 152 -3.54 12.21 -1.90
CA ARG A 152 -2.07 12.24 -2.03
C ARG A 152 -1.54 11.40 -3.19
N PHE A 153 -2.18 10.27 -3.46
CA PHE A 153 -1.83 9.41 -4.58
C PHE A 153 -2.00 10.14 -5.93
N TYR A 154 -3.09 10.90 -6.09
CA TYR A 154 -3.42 11.61 -7.34
C TYR A 154 -2.99 13.09 -7.40
N GLN A 155 -2.73 13.76 -6.28
CA GLN A 155 -2.58 15.24 -6.23
C GLN A 155 -1.27 15.80 -6.79
N ARG A 156 -0.21 14.99 -7.00
CA ARG A 156 1.09 15.51 -7.44
C ARG A 156 1.49 15.21 -8.89
N GLY A 157 0.66 14.54 -9.67
CA GLY A 157 0.86 14.39 -11.12
C GLY A 157 0.55 15.66 -11.95
N GLY A 158 -0.04 16.69 -11.33
CA GLY A 158 -0.37 17.96 -11.98
C GLY A 158 0.71 19.02 -11.79
N GLY A 159 1.89 18.83 -12.39
CA GLY A 159 3.08 19.63 -12.12
C GLY A 159 3.78 20.24 -13.33
N ARG A 160 3.03 20.90 -14.23
CA ARG A 160 3.47 21.84 -15.29
C ARG A 160 4.46 21.37 -16.37
#